data_AF-A0A0S7YMS4-F1
#
_entry.id   AF-A0A0S7YMS4-F1
#
_cell.length_a   1.000
_cell.length_b   1.000
_cell.length_c   1.000
_cell.angle_alpha   90.00
_cell.angle_beta   90.00
_cell.angle_gamma   90.00
#
_symmetry.space_group_name_H-M   'P 1'
#
loop_
_entity.id
_entity.type
_entity.pdbx_description
1 polymer ?
#
loop_
_entity_poly.entity_id
_entity_poly.type
_entity_poly.pdbx_seq_one_letter_code
_entity_poly.pdbx_strand_id
1 'polypeptide(L)'
;MNSLDVLPTGPILPGETLGTAASLQRMAQADADPAKAEKVAKDFEAILLHRLMEEMRRTIPKSELLETAASSQMDGLFWFYLAQEVAEKGGIGLWKDLSGKMGLAGQQAPASGVSEPKA
;
A
#
# COMPACT_ATOMS: atom_id res chain seq x y z
N MET A 1 8.07 29.31 20.18
CA MET A 1 9.25 29.59 19.33
C MET A 1 10.37 28.69 19.85
N ASN A 2 10.97 27.73 19.15
CA ASN A 2 10.90 27.25 17.78
C ASN A 2 11.46 25.80 17.82
N SER A 3 10.68 24.77 17.47
CA SER A 3 11.23 23.43 17.17
C SER A 3 11.37 23.35 15.67
N LEU A 4 12.58 23.56 15.19
CA LEU A 4 12.96 23.24 13.81
C LEU A 4 13.02 21.72 13.73
N ASP A 5 11.95 21.13 13.22
CA ASP A 5 11.97 19.78 12.67
C ASP A 5 13.06 19.74 11.61
N VAL A 6 14.12 19.00 11.91
CA VAL A 6 15.24 18.76 11.01
C VAL A 6 14.69 17.96 9.84
N LEU A 7 14.50 18.61 8.70
CA LEU A 7 14.19 17.93 7.46
C LEU A 7 15.35 16.97 7.13
N PRO A 8 15.10 15.68 6.88
CA PRO A 8 16.15 14.76 6.46
C PRO A 8 16.61 15.13 5.04
N THR A 9 17.75 15.80 4.92
CA THR A 9 18.39 16.19 3.66
C THR A 9 19.21 15.05 3.01
N GLY A 10 18.79 13.80 3.19
CA GLY A 10 19.40 12.64 2.54
C GLY A 10 18.66 12.24 1.26
N PRO A 11 19.34 11.67 0.24
CA PRO A 11 18.66 11.07 -0.90
C PRO A 11 17.79 9.91 -0.40
N ILE A 12 16.48 9.99 -0.64
CA ILE A 12 15.54 8.91 -0.32
C ILE A 12 15.80 7.78 -1.33
N LEU A 13 16.40 6.68 -0.86
CA LEU A 13 16.56 5.47 -1.67
C LEU A 13 15.19 4.74 -1.75
N PRO A 14 14.76 4.29 -2.95
CA PRO A 14 13.51 3.57 -3.14
C PRO A 14 13.63 2.15 -2.58
N GLY A 15 13.42 2.02 -1.27
CA GLY A 15 13.50 0.73 -0.57
C GLY A 15 13.29 0.78 0.93
N GLU A 16 13.37 1.96 1.57
CA GLU A 16 13.40 2.06 3.04
C GLU A 16 12.08 2.49 3.71
N THR A 17 10.95 2.54 3.00
CA THR A 17 9.65 2.85 3.62
C THR A 17 8.67 1.67 3.59
N LEU A 18 9.17 0.45 3.76
CA LEU A 18 8.33 -0.64 4.26
C LEU A 18 8.14 -0.45 5.76
N GLY A 19 7.12 0.35 6.11
CA GLY A 19 6.65 0.44 7.49
C GLY A 19 6.43 -0.97 8.04
N THR A 20 6.97 -1.24 9.22
CA THR A 20 6.80 -2.51 9.94
C THR A 20 5.31 -2.90 9.96
N ALA A 21 4.97 -4.19 9.98
CA ALA A 21 3.56 -4.62 10.05
C ALA A 21 2.78 -3.93 11.19
N ALA A 22 3.46 -3.62 12.31
CA ALA A 22 2.90 -2.84 13.42
C ALA A 22 2.59 -1.36 13.07
N SER A 23 3.31 -0.78 12.11
CA SER A 23 3.08 0.56 11.57
C SER A 23 1.87 0.57 10.63
N LEU A 24 1.75 -0.44 9.76
CA LEU A 24 0.56 -0.65 8.93
C LEU A 24 -0.69 -0.89 9.79
N GLN A 25 -0.56 -1.66 10.87
CA GLN A 25 -1.65 -1.94 11.80
C GLN A 25 -2.05 -0.71 12.63
N ARG A 26 -1.09 0.15 13.00
CA ARG A 26 -1.40 1.45 13.63
C ARG A 26 -2.04 2.44 12.66
N MET A 27 -1.66 2.44 11.39
CA MET A 27 -2.33 3.25 10.36
C MET A 27 -3.76 2.75 10.09
N ALA A 28 -4.00 1.44 10.17
CA ALA A 28 -5.35 0.85 10.09
C ALA A 28 -6.20 1.11 11.35
N GLN A 29 -5.57 1.32 12.52
CA GLN A 29 -6.25 1.64 13.78
C GLN A 29 -6.44 3.15 14.01
N ALA A 30 -5.67 4.00 13.34
CA ALA A 30 -5.78 5.45 13.42
C ALA A 30 -6.82 5.95 12.40
N ASP A 31 -8.03 6.22 12.91
CA ASP A 31 -9.24 6.60 12.17
C ASP A 31 -9.78 5.50 11.25
N ALA A 32 -10.94 4.95 11.63
CA ALA A 32 -11.80 4.13 10.77
C ALA A 32 -12.45 4.99 9.67
N ASP A 33 -11.63 5.70 8.91
CA ASP A 33 -12.05 6.42 7.72
C ASP A 33 -12.13 5.41 6.56
N PRO A 34 -13.33 5.08 6.07
CA PRO A 34 -13.49 4.11 4.99
C PRO A 34 -12.72 4.52 3.73
N ALA A 35 -12.53 5.82 3.49
CA ALA A 35 -11.75 6.30 2.35
C ALA A 35 -10.25 6.00 2.50
N LYS A 36 -9.70 6.07 3.72
CA LYS A 36 -8.30 5.69 3.99
C LYS A 36 -8.11 4.19 3.87
N ALA A 37 -9.04 3.39 4.38
CA ALA A 37 -9.01 1.93 4.25
C ALA A 37 -9.08 1.49 2.78
N GLU A 38 -9.93 2.14 1.98
CA GLU A 38 -9.99 1.92 0.53
C GLU A 38 -8.66 2.27 -0.15
N LYS A 39 -8.09 3.44 0.15
CA LYS A 39 -6.81 3.88 -0.42
C LYS A 39 -5.69 2.89 -0.11
N VAL A 40 -5.55 2.49 1.16
CA VAL A 40 -4.52 1.52 1.58
C VAL A 40 -4.73 0.17 0.88
N ALA A 41 -5.97 -0.25 0.70
CA ALA A 41 -6.29 -1.50 0.01
C ALA A 41 -5.93 -1.45 -1.49
N LYS A 42 -6.19 -0.32 -2.16
CA LYS A 42 -5.80 -0.08 -3.56
C LYS A 42 -4.29 0.03 -3.72
N ASP A 43 -3.61 0.75 -2.82
CA ASP A 43 -2.15 0.85 -2.79
C ASP A 43 -1.49 -0.54 -2.64
N PHE A 44 -2.06 -1.41 -1.80
CA PHE A 44 -1.61 -2.79 -1.66
C PHE A 44 -1.83 -3.60 -2.96
N GLU A 45 -3.01 -3.50 -3.57
CA GLU A 45 -3.30 -4.17 -4.85
C GLU A 45 -2.36 -3.70 -5.96
N ALA A 46 -2.01 -2.40 -6.02
CA ALA A 46 -1.04 -1.87 -6.97
C ALA A 46 0.34 -2.53 -6.82
N ILE A 47 0.82 -2.71 -5.59
CA ILE A 47 2.09 -3.40 -5.33
C ILE A 47 2.01 -4.87 -5.78
N LEU A 48 0.91 -5.55 -5.45
CA LEU A 48 0.70 -6.95 -5.86
C LEU A 48 0.68 -7.08 -7.39
N LEU A 49 -0.08 -6.22 -8.08
CA LEU A 49 -0.17 -6.19 -9.53
C LEU A 49 1.19 -5.90 -10.16
N HIS A 50 1.95 -4.94 -9.62
CA HIS A 50 3.29 -4.65 -10.10
C HIS A 50 4.20 -5.88 -10.00
N ARG A 51 4.18 -6.60 -8.88
CA ARG A 51 4.95 -7.84 -8.72
C ARG A 51 4.50 -8.94 -9.68
N LEU A 52 3.20 -9.10 -9.86
CA LEU A 52 2.66 -10.07 -10.82
C LEU A 52 3.08 -9.74 -12.26
N MET A 53 2.99 -8.47 -12.65
CA MET A 53 3.41 -7.99 -13.97
C MET A 53 4.91 -8.17 -14.19
N GLU A 54 5.74 -7.93 -13.17
CA GLU A 54 7.16 -8.22 -13.23
C GLU A 54 7.46 -9.71 -13.45
N GLU A 55 6.73 -10.61 -12.78
CA GLU A 55 6.88 -12.06 -13.01
C GLU A 55 6.38 -12.47 -14.40
N MET A 56 5.27 -11.90 -14.89
CA MET A 56 4.83 -12.12 -16.27
C MET A 56 5.87 -11.63 -17.28
N ARG A 57 6.45 -10.44 -17.05
CA ARG A 57 7.49 -9.87 -17.92
C ARG A 57 8.73 -10.74 -17.99
N ARG A 58 9.12 -11.39 -16.88
CA ARG A 58 10.26 -12.34 -16.86
C ARG A 58 10.06 -13.54 -17.78
N THR A 59 8.82 -13.87 -18.14
CA THR A 59 8.53 -14.96 -19.10
C THR A 59 8.69 -14.52 -20.56
N ILE A 60 8.77 -13.21 -20.83
CA ILE A 60 8.94 -12.67 -22.17
C ILE A 60 10.45 -12.59 -22.45
N PRO A 61 10.96 -13.26 -23.50
CA PRO A 61 12.37 -13.18 -23.85
C PRO A 61 12.75 -11.75 -24.22
N LYS A 62 13.83 -11.27 -23.63
CA LYS A 62 14.32 -9.92 -23.91
C LYS A 62 15.10 -9.91 -25.21
N SER A 63 14.98 -8.80 -25.95
CA SER A 63 15.80 -8.54 -27.12
C SER A 63 17.14 -7.94 -26.69
N GLU A 64 18.24 -8.63 -26.97
CA GLU A 64 19.61 -8.15 -26.74
C GLU A 64 19.88 -6.82 -27.47
N LEU A 65 19.17 -6.55 -28.57
CA LEU A 65 19.27 -5.31 -29.34
C LEU A 65 18.69 -4.08 -28.63
N LEU A 66 17.77 -4.28 -27.68
CA LEU A 66 17.06 -3.22 -26.98
C LEU A 66 17.38 -3.16 -25.47
N GLU A 67 18.18 -4.09 -24.96
CA GLU A 67 18.52 -4.17 -23.54
C GLU A 67 19.65 -3.18 -23.21
N THR A 68 19.26 -2.02 -22.69
CA THR A 68 20.16 -0.98 -22.20
C THR A 68 19.76 -0.61 -20.78
N ALA A 69 20.68 -0.01 -20.02
CA ALA A 69 20.36 0.48 -18.68
C ALA A 69 19.21 1.52 -18.70
N ALA A 70 19.10 2.31 -19.76
CA ALA A 70 18.04 3.30 -19.93
C ALA A 70 16.68 2.64 -20.23
N SER A 71 16.63 1.66 -21.13
CA SER A 71 15.39 0.94 -21.44
C SER A 71 14.89 0.13 -20.23
N SER A 72 15.79 -0.51 -19.47
CA SER A 72 15.38 -1.21 -18.24
C SER A 72 14.77 -0.29 -17.18
N GLN A 73 15.23 0.95 -17.08
CA GLN A 73 14.64 1.94 -16.16
C GLN A 73 13.26 2.40 -16.65
N MET A 74 13.14 2.66 -17.95
CA MET A 74 11.85 3.02 -18.57
C MET A 74 10.82 1.90 -18.41
N ASP A 75 11.21 0.65 -18.62
CA ASP A 75 10.35 -0.51 -18.39
C ASP A 75 9.86 -0.57 -16.94
N GLY A 76 10.78 -0.42 -15.97
CA GLY A 76 10.41 -0.43 -14.55
C GLY A 76 9.39 0.66 -14.20
N LEU A 77 9.58 1.88 -14.70
CA LEU A 77 8.62 2.98 -14.52
C LEU A 77 7.29 2.68 -15.21
N PHE A 78 7.32 2.16 -16.44
CA PHE A 78 6.13 1.79 -17.19
C PHE A 78 5.27 0.78 -16.43
N TRP A 79 5.86 -0.32 -15.96
CA TRP A 79 5.14 -1.36 -15.22
C TRP A 79 4.64 -0.88 -13.87
N PHE A 80 5.41 -0.02 -13.18
CA PHE A 80 4.97 0.60 -11.94
C PHE A 80 3.72 1.47 -12.11
N TYR A 81 3.74 2.42 -13.06
CA TYR A 81 2.59 3.30 -13.30
C TYR A 81 1.39 2.56 -13.86
N LEU A 82 1.62 1.56 -14.72
CA LEU A 82 0.55 0.70 -15.21
C LEU A 82 -0.16 -0.04 -14.06
N ALA A 83 0.61 -0.61 -13.12
CA ALA A 83 0.02 -1.30 -11.98
C ALA A 83 -0.78 -0.37 -11.05
N GLN A 84 -0.29 0.86 -10.81
CA GLN A 84 -1.05 1.87 -10.06
C GLN A 84 -2.37 2.22 -10.74
N GLU A 85 -2.33 2.53 -12.04
CA GLU A 85 -3.52 2.91 -12.81
C GLU A 85 -4.55 1.77 -12.87
N VAL A 86 -4.08 0.53 -13.02
CA VAL A 86 -4.95 -0.66 -13.02
C VAL A 86 -5.62 -0.84 -11.66
N ALA A 87 -4.88 -0.73 -10.55
CA ALA A 87 -5.45 -0.82 -9.20
C ALA A 87 -6.48 0.29 -8.92
N GLU A 88 -6.18 1.53 -9.29
CA GLU A 88 -7.08 2.68 -9.11
C GLU A 88 -8.39 2.51 -9.89
N LYS A 89 -8.32 1.97 -11.12
CA LYS A 89 -9.49 1.66 -11.95
C LYS A 89 -10.24 0.40 -11.55
N GLY A 90 -9.86 -0.23 -10.44
CA GLY A 90 -10.59 -1.34 -9.83
C GLY A 90 -9.88 -2.70 -9.90
N GLY A 91 -8.75 -2.77 -10.60
CA GLY A 91 -7.82 -3.88 -10.60
C GLY A 91 -8.46 -5.24 -10.82
N ILE A 92 -8.07 -6.20 -9.97
CA ILE A 92 -8.71 -7.52 -9.89
C ILE A 92 -9.82 -7.56 -8.83
N GLY A 93 -10.03 -6.45 -8.12
CA GLY A 93 -11.09 -6.28 -7.12
C GLY A 93 -10.71 -6.72 -5.71
N LEU A 94 -9.44 -7.09 -5.47
CA LEU A 94 -8.97 -7.63 -4.18
C LEU A 94 -8.99 -6.56 -3.09
N TRP A 95 -8.88 -5.29 -3.48
CA TRP A 95 -9.00 -4.14 -2.59
C TRP A 95 -10.35 -4.07 -1.87
N LYS A 96 -11.43 -4.60 -2.46
CA LYS A 96 -12.79 -4.58 -1.85
C LYS A 96 -12.87 -5.49 -0.64
N ASP A 97 -12.28 -6.68 -0.74
CA ASP A 97 -12.24 -7.64 0.36
C ASP A 97 -11.29 -7.14 1.47
N LEU A 98 -10.20 -6.50 1.09
CA LEU A 98 -9.22 -5.95 2.03
C LEU A 98 -9.77 -4.73 2.78
N SER A 99 -10.44 -3.80 2.09
CA SER A 99 -11.07 -2.63 2.71
C SER A 99 -12.21 -3.05 3.64
N GLY A 100 -13.02 -4.05 3.24
CA GLY A 100 -14.06 -4.64 4.09
C GLY A 100 -13.49 -5.22 5.38
N LYS A 101 -12.41 -6.02 5.31
CA LYS A 101 -11.74 -6.57 6.49
C LYS A 101 -11.12 -5.48 7.38
N MET A 102 -10.59 -4.41 6.80
CA MET A 102 -9.98 -3.30 7.53
C MET A 102 -11.04 -2.42 8.22
N GLY A 103 -12.18 -2.17 7.57
CA GLY A 103 -13.33 -1.48 8.17
C GLY A 103 -14.06 -2.30 9.23
N LEU A 104 -14.09 -3.64 9.08
CA LEU A 104 -14.64 -4.57 10.07
C LEU A 104 -13.72 -4.74 11.30
N ALA A 105 -12.40 -4.66 11.12
CA ALA A 105 -11.43 -4.76 12.21
C ALA A 105 -11.52 -3.60 13.23
N GLY A 106 -12.08 -2.45 12.82
CA GLY A 106 -12.36 -1.32 13.72
C GLY A 106 -13.61 -1.49 14.60
N GLN A 107 -14.44 -2.51 14.36
CA GLN A 107 -15.71 -2.74 15.07
C GLN A 107 -15.65 -3.87 16.12
N GLN A 108 -14.52 -4.53 16.31
CA GLN A 108 -14.34 -5.55 17.35
C GLN A 108 -13.41 -5.06 18.46
N ALA A 109 -13.93 -4.14 19.27
CA ALA A 109 -13.51 -3.94 20.66
C ALA A 109 -14.73 -4.22 21.56
N PRO A 110 -14.61 -5.00 22.64
CA PRO A 110 -15.75 -5.64 23.29
C PRO A 110 -16.60 -4.63 24.08
N ALA A 111 -17.86 -4.50 23.69
CA ALA A 111 -18.93 -4.05 24.56
C ALA A 111 -19.33 -5.20 25.50
N SER A 112 -18.83 -5.17 26.73
CA SER A 112 -19.32 -5.91 27.90
C SER A 112 -18.77 -5.13 29.10
N GLY A 113 -19.50 -4.27 29.80
CA GLY A 113 -20.84 -4.45 30.35
C GLY A 113 -20.74 -4.86 31.82
N VAL A 114 -20.49 -3.91 32.74
CA VAL A 114 -21.04 -3.92 34.11
C VAL A 114 -21.30 -2.48 34.53
N SER A 115 -22.55 -2.06 34.37
CA SER A 115 -23.16 -1.00 35.17
C SER A 115 -23.46 -1.56 36.56
N GLU A 116 -22.80 -1.03 37.59
CA GLU A 116 -23.17 -1.30 38.98
C GLU A 116 -24.07 -0.18 39.51
N PRO A 117 -25.22 -0.49 40.13
CA PRO A 117 -26.16 0.51 40.62
C PRO A 117 -25.65 1.15 41.92
N LYS A 118 -25.84 2.47 42.00
CA LYS A 118 -25.65 3.27 43.20
C LYS A 118 -26.66 2.83 44.29
N ALA A 119 -26.16 2.36 45.43
CA ALA A 119 -26.89 2.25 46.69
C ALA A 119 -26.13 3.04 47.76
#